data_AF-A0A356J776-F1
#
_entry.id   AF-A0A356J776-F1
#
_cell.length_a   1.000
_cell.length_b   1.000
_cell.length_c   1.000
_cell.angle_alpha   90.00
_cell.angle_beta   90.00
_cell.angle_gamma   90.00
#
_symmetry.space_group_name_H-M   'P 1'
#
loop_
_entity.id
_entity.type
_entity.pdbx_description
1 polymer ?
#
loop_
_entity_poly.entity_id
_entity_poly.type
_entity_poly.pdbx_seq_one_letter_code
_entity_poly.pdbx_strand_id
1 'polypeptide(L)'
;PKHRRAGKRQLEVLGHDVVAVSTYGEALHRVQEEIFDAALLDLMMPAEAYMLGTEAQAEHLGREIGIGYPMVFAMALCGIKRIAVITDGNHHQHPVVATMDWFHGKSFMVNEAKVIFLYARLTEDMTKNFGQALENLFR
;
A
#
# COMPACT_ATOMS: atom_id res chain seq x y z
N PRO A 1 -8.51 -0.87 8.97
CA PRO A 1 -8.30 -0.16 10.26
C PRO A 1 -7.28 -0.79 11.24
N LYS A 2 -7.36 -2.11 11.49
CA LYS A 2 -6.45 -2.83 12.39
C LYS A 2 -4.98 -2.77 11.92
N HIS A 3 -4.74 -3.17 10.66
CA HIS A 3 -3.41 -3.15 10.04
C HIS A 3 -2.77 -1.76 10.05
N ARG A 4 -3.50 -0.73 9.61
CA ARG A 4 -3.03 0.66 9.63
C ARG A 4 -2.51 1.11 11.00
N ARG A 5 -3.31 0.90 12.07
CA ARG A 5 -2.91 1.29 13.44
C ARG A 5 -1.70 0.49 13.93
N ALA A 6 -1.65 -0.80 13.62
CA ALA A 6 -0.51 -1.65 13.96
C ALA A 6 0.75 -1.21 13.20
N GLY A 7 0.65 -0.94 11.90
CA GLY A 7 1.75 -0.46 11.07
C GLY A 7 2.34 0.84 11.58
N LYS A 8 1.48 1.84 11.88
CA LYS A 8 1.92 3.10 12.49
C LYS A 8 2.71 2.87 13.78
N ARG A 9 2.13 2.13 14.73
CA ARG A 9 2.77 1.79 16.00
C ARG A 9 4.10 1.05 15.80
N GLN A 10 4.14 0.04 14.93
CA GLN A 10 5.35 -0.75 14.65
C GLN A 10 6.49 0.14 14.14
N LEU A 11 6.20 1.02 13.19
CA LEU A 11 7.19 1.87 12.55
C LEU A 11 7.64 3.03 13.44
N GLU A 12 6.74 3.62 14.23
CA GLU A 12 7.09 4.64 15.24
C GLU A 12 8.00 4.05 16.33
N VAL A 13 7.76 2.82 16.77
CA VAL A 13 8.65 2.11 17.72
C VAL A 13 10.05 1.87 17.14
N LEU A 14 10.16 1.73 15.81
CA LEU A 14 11.43 1.62 15.11
C LEU A 14 12.11 2.99 14.88
N GLY A 15 11.50 4.09 15.34
CA GLY A 15 12.07 5.44 15.27
C GLY A 15 11.76 6.19 13.97
N HIS A 16 10.77 5.75 13.19
CA HIS A 16 10.34 6.46 11.98
C HIS A 16 9.24 7.49 12.30
N ASP A 17 9.22 8.59 11.55
CA ASP A 17 8.06 9.49 11.49
C ASP A 17 7.03 8.91 10.51
N VAL A 18 5.76 8.82 10.94
CA VAL A 18 4.74 8.04 10.23
C VAL A 18 3.41 8.78 10.13
N VAL A 19 3.08 9.12 8.89
CA VAL A 19 1.73 9.53 8.48
C VAL A 19 0.96 8.30 7.99
N ALA A 20 -0.03 7.87 8.77
CA ALA A 20 -0.86 6.72 8.42
C ALA A 20 -2.28 7.18 8.06
N VAL A 21 -2.59 7.10 6.78
CA VAL A 21 -3.89 7.47 6.21
C VAL A 21 -4.76 6.25 5.97
N SER A 22 -6.04 6.48 5.69
CA SER A 22 -7.02 5.40 5.57
C SER A 22 -7.62 5.24 4.19
N THR A 23 -7.29 6.16 3.29
CA THR A 23 -7.86 6.31 1.94
C THR A 23 -6.70 6.58 0.98
N TYR A 24 -6.77 6.04 -0.22
CA TYR A 24 -5.82 6.33 -1.29
C TYR A 24 -5.96 7.78 -1.79
N GLY A 25 -7.15 8.38 -1.70
CA GLY A 25 -7.33 9.81 -1.97
C GLY A 25 -6.56 10.70 -1.01
N GLU A 26 -6.64 10.43 0.30
CA GLU A 26 -5.86 11.16 1.31
C GLU A 26 -4.35 10.92 1.13
N ALA A 27 -3.93 9.70 0.80
CA ALA A 27 -2.52 9.39 0.50
C ALA A 27 -1.99 10.23 -0.67
N LEU A 28 -2.77 10.36 -1.75
CA LEU A 28 -2.41 11.18 -2.89
C LEU A 28 -2.32 12.67 -2.55
N HIS A 29 -3.26 13.18 -1.76
CA HIS A 29 -3.21 14.56 -1.32
C HIS A 29 -1.95 14.84 -0.47
N ARG A 30 -1.66 13.98 0.50
CA ARG A 30 -0.49 14.12 1.39
C ARG A 30 0.83 14.13 0.63
N VAL A 31 1.01 13.20 -0.32
CA VAL A 31 2.26 13.10 -1.07
C VAL A 31 2.50 14.28 -2.02
N GLN A 32 1.47 15.08 -2.30
CA GLN A 32 1.60 16.32 -3.07
C GLN A 32 2.00 17.52 -2.21
N GLU A 33 1.74 17.47 -0.90
CA GLU A 33 2.00 18.57 0.04
C GLU A 33 3.24 18.35 0.92
N GLU A 34 3.63 17.09 1.12
CA GLU A 34 4.68 16.67 2.04
C GLU A 34 5.70 15.76 1.32
N ILE A 35 6.93 15.71 1.85
CA ILE A 35 8.00 14.85 1.33
C ILE A 35 8.08 13.59 2.18
N PHE A 36 8.07 12.41 1.54
CA PHE A 36 8.26 11.13 2.21
C PHE A 36 9.39 10.32 1.59
N ASP A 37 10.17 9.62 2.42
CA ASP A 37 11.25 8.74 1.97
C ASP A 37 10.76 7.42 1.38
N ALA A 38 9.59 6.96 1.83
CA ALA A 38 9.00 5.69 1.44
C ALA A 38 7.47 5.71 1.54
N ALA A 39 6.80 4.91 0.71
CA ALA A 39 5.37 4.62 0.80
C ALA A 39 5.15 3.11 1.01
N LEU A 40 4.35 2.76 2.01
CA LEU A 40 3.91 1.39 2.28
C LEU A 40 2.39 1.32 2.05
N LEU A 41 1.99 0.60 1.01
CA LEU A 41 0.63 0.61 0.47
C LEU A 41 -0.03 -0.75 0.68
N ASP A 42 -1.32 -0.75 1.03
CA ASP A 42 -2.13 -1.97 0.94
C ASP A 42 -2.44 -2.28 -0.54
N LEU A 43 -2.42 -3.56 -0.91
CA LEU A 43 -2.80 -3.99 -2.27
C LEU A 43 -4.28 -3.73 -2.59
N MET A 44 -5.12 -4.15 -1.65
CA MET A 44 -6.57 -4.04 -1.72
C MET A 44 -7.00 -2.93 -0.76
N MET A 45 -7.74 -1.95 -1.28
CA MET A 45 -8.36 -0.89 -0.48
C MET A 45 -9.78 -0.64 -1.00
N PRO A 46 -10.71 -0.13 -0.16
CA PRO A 46 -12.07 0.16 -0.58
C PRO A 46 -12.12 1.29 -1.60
N ALA A 47 -12.92 1.15 -2.65
CA ALA A 47 -13.15 2.20 -3.63
C ALA A 47 -13.78 3.45 -2.98
N GLU A 48 -13.33 4.62 -3.40
CA GLU A 48 -13.71 5.94 -2.86
C GLU A 48 -14.55 6.73 -3.85
N ALA A 49 -15.43 7.58 -3.31
CA ALA A 49 -16.35 8.37 -4.11
C ALA A 49 -15.67 9.41 -5.01
N TYR A 50 -14.49 9.90 -4.60
CA TYR A 50 -13.82 11.07 -5.21
C TYR A 50 -13.61 10.94 -6.74
N MET A 51 -13.37 9.72 -7.24
CA MET A 51 -13.12 9.48 -8.67
C MET A 51 -14.31 8.81 -9.39
N LEU A 52 -15.43 8.58 -8.70
CA LEU A 52 -16.55 7.80 -9.22
C LEU A 52 -17.74 8.70 -9.53
N GLY A 53 -18.35 8.50 -10.70
CA GLY A 53 -19.67 9.06 -11.00
C GLY A 53 -20.78 8.37 -10.18
N THR A 54 -21.97 8.98 -10.12
CA THR A 54 -23.09 8.54 -9.26
C THR A 54 -23.46 7.06 -9.45
N GLU A 55 -23.53 6.59 -10.70
CA GLU A 55 -23.85 5.18 -11.00
C GLU A 55 -22.77 4.24 -10.46
N ALA A 56 -21.50 4.56 -10.70
CA ALA A 56 -20.37 3.77 -10.23
C ALA A 56 -20.24 3.78 -8.70
N GLN A 57 -20.64 4.87 -8.03
CA GLN A 57 -20.70 4.91 -6.56
C GLN A 57 -21.74 3.93 -6.01
N ALA A 58 -22.92 3.85 -6.63
CA ALA A 58 -23.97 2.92 -6.19
C ALA A 58 -23.51 1.45 -6.28
N GLU A 59 -22.66 1.13 -7.25
CA GLU A 59 -22.17 -0.23 -7.45
C GLU A 59 -20.90 -0.54 -6.65
N HIS A 60 -19.91 0.35 -6.66
CA HIS A 60 -18.53 0.01 -6.28
C HIS A 60 -18.07 0.65 -4.98
N LEU A 61 -18.71 1.72 -4.49
CA LEU A 61 -18.24 2.45 -3.32
C LEU A 61 -18.06 1.52 -2.12
N GLY A 62 -16.89 1.57 -1.49
CA GLY A 62 -16.54 0.74 -0.35
C GLY A 62 -16.13 -0.71 -0.69
N ARG A 63 -16.27 -1.17 -1.94
CA ARG A 63 -15.80 -2.49 -2.36
C ARG A 63 -14.27 -2.49 -2.46
N GLU A 64 -13.65 -3.56 -1.99
CA GLU A 64 -12.21 -3.77 -2.12
C GLU A 64 -11.82 -3.86 -3.60
N ILE A 65 -10.85 -3.02 -4.00
CA ILE A 65 -10.29 -2.97 -5.35
C ILE A 65 -8.76 -3.04 -5.29
N GLY A 66 -8.15 -3.50 -6.38
CA GLY A 66 -6.69 -3.63 -6.54
C GLY A 66 -5.94 -2.31 -6.73
N ILE A 67 -6.32 -1.26 -6.00
CA ILE A 67 -5.83 0.12 -6.19
C ILE A 67 -4.37 0.30 -5.76
N GLY A 68 -3.80 -0.63 -4.97
CA GLY A 68 -2.38 -0.61 -4.61
C GLY A 68 -1.46 -0.64 -5.84
N TYR A 69 -1.86 -1.31 -6.93
CA TYR A 69 -1.11 -1.32 -8.19
C TYR A 69 -1.03 0.08 -8.83
N PRO A 70 -2.16 0.75 -9.16
CA PRO A 70 -2.16 2.14 -9.63
C PRO A 70 -1.40 3.12 -8.71
N MET A 71 -1.53 2.93 -7.40
CA MET A 71 -0.89 3.82 -6.42
C MET A 71 0.63 3.81 -6.52
N VAL A 72 1.27 2.71 -6.96
CA VAL A 72 2.71 2.71 -7.23
C VAL A 72 3.10 3.80 -8.21
N PHE A 73 2.40 3.89 -9.35
CA PHE A 73 2.70 4.89 -10.37
C PHE A 73 2.44 6.30 -9.84
N ALA A 74 1.35 6.50 -9.11
CA ALA A 74 1.01 7.80 -8.57
C ALA A 74 2.02 8.29 -7.51
N MET A 75 2.42 7.44 -6.57
CA MET A 75 3.48 7.77 -5.59
C MET A 75 4.81 8.07 -6.27
N ALA A 76 5.18 7.25 -7.28
CA ALA A 76 6.44 7.44 -8.00
C ALA A 76 6.45 8.73 -8.83
N LEU A 77 5.32 9.11 -9.43
CA LEU A 77 5.16 10.40 -10.13
C LEU A 77 5.23 11.59 -9.18
N CYS A 78 4.84 11.42 -7.92
CA CYS A 78 5.01 12.43 -6.86
C CYS A 78 6.41 12.42 -6.24
N GLY A 79 7.34 11.62 -6.76
CA GLY A 79 8.76 11.66 -6.39
C GLY A 79 9.18 10.70 -5.28
N ILE A 80 8.27 9.85 -4.76
CA ILE A 80 8.62 8.82 -3.77
C ILE A 80 9.61 7.83 -4.38
N LYS A 81 10.77 7.63 -3.73
CA LYS A 81 11.86 6.79 -4.27
C LYS A 81 11.80 5.33 -3.82
N ARG A 82 10.97 5.00 -2.83
CA ARG A 82 10.85 3.63 -2.29
C ARG A 82 9.39 3.31 -2.01
N ILE A 83 8.84 2.29 -2.68
CA ILE A 83 7.43 1.94 -2.59
C ILE A 83 7.30 0.44 -2.34
N ALA A 84 6.54 0.04 -1.33
CA ALA A 84 6.14 -1.34 -1.13
C ALA A 84 4.62 -1.47 -1.20
N VAL A 85 4.13 -2.47 -1.95
CA VAL A 85 2.73 -2.89 -1.93
C VAL A 85 2.62 -4.20 -1.16
N ILE A 86 1.72 -4.22 -0.18
CA ILE A 86 1.69 -5.23 0.87
C ILE A 86 0.29 -5.83 0.97
N THR A 87 0.21 -7.16 0.90
CA THR A 87 -1.04 -7.91 1.06
C THR A 87 -0.91 -9.00 2.10
N ASP A 88 -1.92 -9.20 2.94
CA ASP A 88 -2.13 -10.40 3.76
C ASP A 88 -3.17 -11.34 3.14
N GLY A 89 -3.65 -11.00 1.94
CA GLY A 89 -4.54 -11.85 1.17
C GLY A 89 -3.83 -13.12 0.72
N ASN A 90 -4.62 -14.19 0.59
CA ASN A 90 -4.19 -15.43 -0.03
C ASN A 90 -4.49 -15.36 -1.53
N HIS A 91 -3.57 -15.81 -2.39
CA HIS A 91 -3.77 -15.80 -3.86
C HIS A 91 -5.00 -16.60 -4.31
N HIS A 92 -5.49 -17.54 -3.50
CA HIS A 92 -6.74 -18.26 -3.79
C HIS A 92 -8.01 -17.45 -3.51
N GLN A 93 -7.91 -16.28 -2.86
CA GLN A 93 -9.07 -15.51 -2.40
C GLN A 93 -9.50 -14.41 -3.38
N HIS A 94 -8.60 -13.89 -4.20
CA HIS A 94 -8.92 -12.80 -5.11
C HIS A 94 -8.00 -12.77 -6.34
N PRO A 95 -8.50 -12.58 -7.58
CA PRO A 95 -7.68 -12.57 -8.78
C PRO A 95 -6.52 -11.56 -8.74
N VAL A 96 -6.75 -10.36 -8.20
CA VAL A 96 -5.69 -9.35 -8.03
C VAL A 96 -4.60 -9.84 -7.07
N VAL A 97 -4.98 -10.55 -6.00
CA VAL A 97 -3.98 -11.11 -5.07
C VAL A 97 -3.19 -12.21 -5.77
N ALA A 98 -3.81 -13.03 -6.61
CA ALA A 98 -3.10 -14.04 -7.40
C ALA A 98 -2.04 -13.45 -8.34
N THR A 99 -2.27 -12.24 -8.88
CA THR A 99 -1.27 -11.57 -9.73
C THR A 99 0.00 -11.14 -8.98
N MET A 100 -0.01 -11.17 -7.63
CA MET A 100 1.18 -10.90 -6.82
C MET A 100 2.30 -11.90 -7.08
N ASP A 101 1.99 -13.14 -7.45
CA ASP A 101 2.98 -14.19 -7.71
C ASP A 101 3.94 -13.81 -8.85
N TRP A 102 3.53 -12.92 -9.75
CA TRP A 102 4.39 -12.44 -10.84
C TRP A 102 5.49 -11.50 -10.35
N PHE A 103 5.24 -10.80 -9.24
CA PHE A 103 6.09 -9.75 -8.69
C PHE A 103 6.77 -10.15 -7.36
N HIS A 104 6.23 -11.15 -6.67
CA HIS A 104 6.73 -11.58 -5.36
C HIS A 104 8.22 -11.97 -5.43
N GLY A 105 8.99 -11.48 -4.46
CA GLY A 105 10.44 -11.73 -4.38
C GLY A 105 11.29 -10.93 -5.37
N LYS A 106 10.67 -10.04 -6.16
CA LYS A 106 11.37 -9.18 -7.13
C LYS A 106 11.30 -7.72 -6.70
N SER A 107 12.31 -6.96 -7.11
CA SER A 107 12.25 -5.50 -7.12
C SER A 107 12.37 -4.99 -8.54
N PHE A 108 11.75 -3.85 -8.81
CA PHE A 108 11.83 -3.19 -10.11
C PHE A 108 11.70 -1.68 -9.95
N MET A 109 11.96 -0.96 -11.04
CA MET A 109 11.95 0.50 -11.04
C MET A 109 10.71 1.05 -11.75
N VAL A 110 10.10 2.07 -11.15
CA VAL A 110 9.02 2.87 -11.76
C VAL A 110 9.33 4.33 -11.51
N ASN A 111 9.58 5.13 -12.56
CA ASN A 111 9.96 6.55 -12.42
C ASN A 111 11.06 6.78 -11.36
N GLU A 112 12.16 6.01 -11.44
CA GLU A 112 13.28 6.00 -10.47
C GLU A 112 12.94 5.53 -9.05
N ALA A 113 11.68 5.18 -8.76
CA ALA A 113 11.28 4.57 -7.50
C ALA A 113 11.59 3.07 -7.52
N LYS A 114 12.25 2.58 -6.48
CA LYS A 114 12.34 1.13 -6.22
C LYS A 114 11.01 0.64 -5.69
N VAL A 115 10.45 -0.36 -6.36
CA VAL A 115 9.15 -0.94 -6.02
C VAL A 115 9.32 -2.42 -5.66
N ILE A 116 8.66 -2.84 -4.58
CA ILE A 116 8.50 -4.26 -4.23
C ILE A 116 7.05 -4.61 -3.92
N PHE A 117 6.69 -5.86 -4.18
CA PHE A 117 5.39 -6.43 -3.88
C PHE A 117 5.57 -7.61 -2.91
N LEU A 118 4.87 -7.56 -1.77
CA LEU A 118 5.08 -8.48 -0.67
C LEU A 118 3.77 -9.12 -0.21
N TYR A 119 3.82 -10.44 -0.02
CA TYR A 119 2.97 -11.11 0.96
C TYR A 119 3.48 -10.75 2.35
N ALA A 120 2.62 -10.14 3.16
CA ALA A 120 2.96 -9.72 4.50
C ALA A 120 3.16 -10.94 5.38
N ARG A 121 4.29 -10.99 6.09
CA ARG A 121 4.36 -11.82 7.29
C ARG A 121 3.41 -11.24 8.32
N LEU A 122 2.63 -12.10 8.96
CA LEU A 122 1.76 -11.70 10.05
C LEU A 122 2.52 -11.71 11.38
N THR A 123 2.27 -10.72 12.21
CA THR A 123 2.64 -10.68 13.63
C THR A 123 1.76 -11.62 14.45
N GLU A 124 2.11 -11.85 15.71
CA GLU A 124 1.33 -12.68 16.65
C GLU A 124 -0.11 -12.18 16.83
N ASP A 125 -0.33 -10.86 16.77
CA ASP A 125 -1.66 -10.26 16.83
C ASP A 125 -2.43 -10.31 15.50
N MET A 126 -1.96 -11.09 14.52
CA MET A 126 -2.53 -11.24 13.18
C MET A 126 -2.66 -9.89 12.47
N THR A 127 -1.59 -9.09 12.49
CA THR A 127 -1.47 -7.89 11.66
C THR A 127 -0.27 -8.01 10.72
N LYS A 128 -0.36 -7.40 9.52
CA LYS A 128 0.79 -7.21 8.64
C LYS A 128 1.99 -6.64 9.42
N ASN A 129 3.15 -7.26 9.22
CA ASN A 129 4.42 -6.77 9.75
C ASN A 129 5.01 -5.71 8.80
N PHE A 130 4.70 -4.45 9.06
CA PHE A 130 5.16 -3.32 8.25
C PHE A 130 6.65 -3.03 8.47
N GLY A 131 7.20 -3.34 9.65
CA GLY A 131 8.64 -3.22 9.91
C GLY A 131 9.45 -4.12 8.97
N GLN A 132 9.05 -5.39 8.84
CA GLN A 132 9.71 -6.31 7.90
C GLN A 132 9.53 -5.88 6.45
N ALA A 133 8.35 -5.35 6.08
CA ALA A 133 8.13 -4.83 4.74
C ALA A 133 9.06 -3.65 4.42
N LEU A 134 9.26 -2.75 5.39
CA LEU A 134 10.19 -1.64 5.28
C LEU A 134 11.64 -2.13 5.17
N GLU A 135 12.08 -3.07 6.00
CA GLU A 135 13.41 -3.67 5.89
C GLU A 135 13.67 -4.24 4.49
N ASN A 136 12.70 -5.01 3.95
CA ASN A 136 12.81 -5.59 2.62
C ASN A 136 12.89 -4.52 1.52
N LEU A 137 12.22 -3.39 1.69
CA LEU A 137 12.26 -2.28 0.74
C LEU A 137 13.66 -1.64 0.66
N PHE A 138 14.39 -1.63 1.77
CA PHE A 138 15.72 -1.02 1.87
C PHE A 138 16.89 -1.97 1.59
N ARG A 139 16.67 -3.29 1.50
CA ARG A 139 17.65 -4.28 1.02
C ARG A 139 17.80 -4.23 -0.49
#